data_AF-A0A094BWP4-F1
#
_entry.id   AF-A0A094BWP4-F1
#
_cell.length_a   1.000
_cell.length_b   1.000
_cell.length_c   1.000
_cell.angle_alpha   90.00
_cell.angle_beta   90.00
_cell.angle_gamma   90.00
#
_symmetry.space_group_name_H-M   'P 1'
#
loop_
_entity.id
_entity.type
_entity.pdbx_description
1 polymer ?
#
loop_
_entity_poly.entity_id
_entity_poly.type
_entity_poly.pdbx_seq_one_letter_code
_entity_poly.pdbx_strand_id
1 'polypeptide(L)'
;MAFASTSRAIWLSTFVIIICLYFTLNSETFNGSTTIHAESNSQKPVVEVPLTPEEASCKKLGMIKEASCPVPDTPYFKALDLTKTPDDQRPLITYAYYESEFARANLKFFVNHALHDAADFIFILNGDTDADSTIIFAEPDTPEDLRDILPKRDKKNIFVKKRPNTCFDLGAHNEVLNSVLGGEGWIGKDGPIKEPKGMVSAGDNMLLRNKYKRYILMNASIRGPFVPRWSTQCWSDSYLNRLTDKIKLVGMSYNCHNGEGHIQSMIWATDHTGLQHILTKAGIGECFDAMAGAMLAEVRTTQVLRDLGYEVDTFMSVYHSENRAAKYARMRAKKAKGIKQFKRGEIGAGAEEEGAAVVARETEEEKKAKEAKAKKEKEEKEAKVKKEKEAAAAAAAKAAAAKTTSTHIPTASEVAAAKAAEEERIRKEKEAKAAAEEAARIRKEKNDKLLLIEDNDMPGYFWRECKHEDWLGKGSYFGTFVHPYENLFMKSHRHIEDTVLDNLTKWHDGWGYESYDVCF
;
A
#
# COMPACT_ATOMS: atom_id res chain seq x y z
N MET A 1 -2.19 38.84 59.31
CA MET A 1 -1.49 38.38 58.09
C MET A 1 -2.37 38.64 56.87
N ALA A 2 -2.49 39.90 56.44
CA ALA A 2 -3.40 40.33 55.38
C ALA A 2 -2.71 41.31 54.40
N PHE A 3 -1.48 41.00 53.99
CA PHE A 3 -0.70 41.86 53.07
C PHE A 3 0.01 41.10 51.93
N ALA A 4 -0.27 39.81 51.72
CA ALA A 4 0.38 39.01 50.66
C ALA A 4 -0.56 38.54 49.52
N SER A 5 -1.86 38.86 49.57
CA SER A 5 -2.84 38.41 48.55
C SER A 5 -3.18 39.46 47.49
N THR A 6 -2.77 40.72 47.66
CA THR A 6 -3.08 41.81 46.71
C THR A 6 -2.04 41.96 45.60
N SER A 7 -0.78 41.56 45.82
CA SER A 7 0.26 41.67 44.79
C SER A 7 0.12 40.69 43.63
N ARG A 8 -0.41 39.47 43.82
CA ARG A 8 -0.56 38.51 42.71
C ARG A 8 -1.70 38.89 41.75
N ALA A 9 -2.77 39.50 42.25
CA ALA A 9 -3.88 39.97 41.42
C ALA A 9 -3.49 41.20 40.57
N ILE A 10 -2.64 42.07 41.12
CA ILE A 10 -2.10 43.24 40.40
C ILE A 10 -1.11 42.78 39.31
N TRP A 11 -0.24 41.80 39.58
CA TRP A 11 0.69 41.30 38.57
C TRP A 11 0.01 40.54 37.42
N LEU A 12 -1.04 39.76 37.70
CA LEU A 12 -1.82 39.08 36.66
C LEU A 12 -2.64 40.05 35.79
N SER A 13 -3.23 41.09 36.39
CA SER A 13 -3.96 42.11 35.63
C SER A 13 -3.02 42.98 34.79
N THR A 14 -1.83 43.32 35.29
CA THR A 14 -0.84 44.09 34.51
C THR A 14 -0.27 43.26 33.33
N PHE A 15 -0.10 41.95 33.51
CA PHE A 15 0.41 41.06 32.44
C PHE A 15 -0.63 40.83 31.33
N VAL A 16 -1.91 40.72 31.69
CA VAL A 16 -3.01 40.62 30.71
C VAL A 16 -3.19 41.93 29.94
N ILE A 17 -3.04 43.09 30.60
CA ILE A 17 -3.10 44.40 29.94
C ILE A 17 -1.92 44.60 28.97
N ILE A 18 -0.70 44.12 29.31
CA ILE A 18 0.46 44.19 28.41
C ILE A 18 0.29 43.25 27.21
N ILE A 19 -0.27 42.05 27.39
CA ILE A 19 -0.57 41.13 26.28
C ILE A 19 -1.68 41.72 25.39
N CYS A 20 -2.75 42.28 25.97
CA CYS A 20 -3.79 42.96 25.21
C CYS A 20 -3.25 44.19 24.47
N LEU A 21 -2.38 45.00 25.09
CA LEU A 21 -1.72 46.14 24.44
C LEU A 21 -0.77 45.71 23.32
N TYR A 22 -0.05 44.60 23.49
CA TYR A 22 0.83 44.03 22.46
C TYR A 22 0.04 43.48 21.27
N PHE A 23 -1.16 42.93 21.50
CA PHE A 23 -2.06 42.52 20.42
C PHE A 23 -2.75 43.73 19.76
N THR A 24 -3.18 44.76 20.50
CA THR A 24 -3.79 45.97 19.92
C THR A 24 -2.81 46.89 19.20
N LEU A 25 -1.52 46.87 19.58
CA LEU A 25 -0.46 47.63 18.87
C LEU A 25 0.11 46.87 17.66
N ASN A 26 -0.12 45.55 17.56
CA ASN A 26 0.29 44.74 16.40
C ASN A 26 -0.89 44.31 15.50
N SER A 27 -2.14 44.58 15.88
CA SER A 27 -3.30 44.48 14.99
C SER A 27 -3.65 45.87 14.46
N GLU A 28 -3.41 46.08 13.16
CA GLU A 28 -3.95 47.14 12.31
C GLU A 28 -3.21 48.50 12.24
N THR A 29 -2.13 48.52 11.46
CA THR A 29 -1.97 49.53 10.40
C THR A 29 -1.96 48.74 9.10
N PHE A 30 -2.88 48.91 8.15
CA PHE A 30 -3.34 50.18 7.59
C PHE A 30 -4.79 50.06 7.12
N ASN A 31 -5.68 50.84 7.74
CA ASN A 31 -6.84 51.41 7.06
C ASN A 31 -6.74 52.94 7.18
N GLY A 32 -7.06 53.63 6.08
CA GLY A 32 -6.42 54.87 5.66
C GLY A 32 -6.84 56.17 6.37
N SER A 33 -5.93 57.14 6.29
CA SER A 33 -6.25 58.56 6.35
C SER A 33 -5.40 59.30 5.31
N THR A 34 -5.81 59.22 4.05
CA THR A 34 -5.37 60.19 3.03
C THR A 34 -6.43 61.27 2.95
N THR A 35 -6.04 62.48 3.35
CA THR A 35 -6.79 63.72 3.14
C THR A 35 -7.14 63.90 1.67
N ILE A 36 -8.43 64.06 1.41
CA ILE A 36 -9.01 64.33 0.09
C ILE A 36 -8.72 65.80 -0.28
N HIS A 37 -7.94 66.00 -1.34
CA HIS A 37 -8.12 67.16 -2.21
C HIS A 37 -9.17 66.79 -3.26
N ALA A 38 -10.22 67.59 -3.34
CA ALA A 38 -11.31 67.40 -4.27
C ALA A 38 -10.85 67.68 -5.71
N GLU A 39 -10.98 66.69 -6.59
CA GLU A 39 -11.38 66.90 -7.98
C GLU A 39 -11.93 65.59 -8.58
N SER A 40 -12.90 65.75 -9.47
CA SER A 40 -13.96 64.80 -9.84
C SER A 40 -13.53 63.57 -10.65
N ASN A 41 -13.94 62.36 -10.24
CA ASN A 41 -14.66 61.41 -11.11
C ASN A 41 -15.15 60.15 -10.37
N SER A 42 -16.30 59.62 -10.83
CA SER A 42 -17.07 58.54 -10.20
C SER A 42 -16.48 57.15 -10.48
N GLN A 43 -16.32 56.30 -9.44
CA GLN A 43 -16.44 54.83 -9.55
C GLN A 43 -16.60 54.18 -8.16
N LYS A 44 -17.51 53.20 -8.04
CA LYS A 44 -17.80 52.44 -6.80
C LYS A 44 -16.59 51.61 -6.35
N PRO A 45 -16.37 51.37 -5.03
CA PRO A 45 -15.25 50.58 -4.57
C PRO A 45 -15.47 49.09 -4.86
N VAL A 46 -14.49 48.45 -5.51
CA VAL A 46 -14.40 47.01 -5.72
C VAL A 46 -13.82 46.39 -4.44
N VAL A 47 -14.54 45.44 -3.84
CA VAL A 47 -14.06 44.64 -2.71
C VAL A 47 -13.23 43.50 -3.30
N GLU A 48 -11.92 43.50 -3.09
CA GLU A 48 -11.05 42.38 -3.50
C GLU A 48 -11.25 41.18 -2.54
N VAL A 49 -11.51 40.01 -3.12
CA VAL A 49 -11.64 38.73 -2.41
C VAL A 49 -10.25 38.28 -1.93
N PRO A 50 -10.12 37.63 -0.75
CA PRO A 50 -8.83 37.11 -0.30
C PRO A 50 -8.32 36.03 -1.27
N LEU A 51 -7.07 36.18 -1.73
CA LEU A 51 -6.43 35.24 -2.63
C LEU A 51 -6.25 33.86 -1.97
N THR A 52 -6.48 32.78 -2.70
CA THR A 52 -6.18 31.41 -2.27
C THR A 52 -4.66 31.24 -2.05
N PRO A 53 -4.19 30.21 -1.30
CA PRO A 53 -2.76 29.96 -1.12
C PRO A 53 -1.98 29.78 -2.43
N GLU A 54 -2.66 29.31 -3.48
CA GLU A 54 -2.14 29.11 -4.83
C GLU A 54 -1.99 30.44 -5.58
N GLU A 55 -3.01 31.30 -5.49
CA GLU A 55 -2.99 32.65 -6.05
C GLU A 55 -1.96 33.55 -5.35
N ALA A 56 -1.79 33.39 -4.02
CA ALA A 56 -0.76 34.08 -3.25
C ALA A 56 0.66 33.64 -3.65
N SER A 57 0.85 32.36 -3.96
CA SER A 57 2.12 31.84 -4.48
C SER A 57 2.41 32.33 -5.90
N CYS A 58 1.40 32.40 -6.77
CA CYS A 58 1.55 32.94 -8.13
C CYS A 58 1.87 34.44 -8.13
N LYS A 59 1.22 35.21 -7.24
CA LYS A 59 1.52 36.63 -7.02
C LYS A 59 2.95 36.84 -6.52
N LYS A 60 3.45 35.95 -5.65
CA LYS A 60 4.83 35.99 -5.13
C LYS A 60 5.88 35.70 -6.22
N LEU A 61 5.51 34.97 -7.28
CA LEU A 61 6.37 34.64 -8.41
C LEU A 61 6.26 35.64 -9.58
N GLY A 62 5.49 36.72 -9.44
CA GLY A 62 5.38 37.79 -10.45
C GLY A 62 4.57 37.43 -11.70
N MET A 63 3.82 36.33 -11.68
CA MET A 63 2.99 35.88 -12.80
C MET A 63 1.59 36.48 -12.68
N ILE A 64 1.41 37.71 -13.17
CA ILE A 64 0.09 38.36 -13.22
C ILE A 64 -0.49 38.15 -14.62
N LYS A 65 -1.24 37.06 -14.75
CA LYS A 65 -2.40 36.86 -15.63
C LYS A 65 -2.96 35.49 -15.26
N GLU A 66 -4.21 35.40 -14.83
CA GLU A 66 -4.91 34.13 -14.56
C GLU A 66 -4.77 33.15 -15.75
N ALA A 67 -4.72 33.67 -16.98
CA ALA A 67 -4.50 32.91 -18.21
C ALA A 67 -3.04 32.41 -18.45
N SER A 68 -2.09 32.79 -17.60
CA SER A 68 -0.66 32.43 -17.71
C SER A 68 -0.20 31.44 -16.65
N CYS A 69 -1.08 31.07 -15.72
CA CYS A 69 -0.98 29.81 -15.02
C CYS A 69 -1.60 28.79 -15.97
N PRO A 70 -0.82 28.04 -16.79
CA PRO A 70 -1.35 26.81 -17.30
C PRO A 70 -1.70 26.00 -16.06
N VAL A 71 -3.00 25.88 -15.77
CA VAL A 71 -3.48 24.60 -15.24
C VAL A 71 -2.93 23.62 -16.26
N PRO A 72 -2.06 22.67 -15.86
CA PRO A 72 -1.69 21.64 -16.80
C PRO A 72 -3.01 21.01 -17.25
N ASP A 73 -3.43 21.29 -18.49
CA ASP A 73 -4.49 20.58 -19.20
C ASP A 73 -3.94 19.19 -19.44
N THR A 74 -3.88 18.42 -18.38
CA THR A 74 -3.29 17.12 -18.42
C THR A 74 -4.36 16.16 -18.01
N PRO A 75 -5.08 15.58 -18.97
CA PRO A 75 -5.64 14.27 -18.73
C PRO A 75 -4.46 13.29 -18.74
N TYR A 76 -3.62 13.29 -17.70
CA TYR A 76 -2.55 12.29 -17.55
C TYR A 76 -3.12 10.90 -17.24
N PHE A 77 -4.42 10.80 -17.01
CA PHE A 77 -5.17 9.57 -16.75
C PHE A 77 -6.23 9.39 -17.82
N LYS A 78 -5.80 9.32 -19.08
CA LYS A 78 -6.60 8.66 -20.09
C LYS A 78 -5.91 7.36 -20.41
N ALA A 79 -6.65 6.27 -20.32
CA ALA A 79 -6.18 5.02 -20.86
C ALA A 79 -5.68 5.23 -22.29
N LEU A 80 -4.58 4.56 -22.62
CA LEU A 80 -4.00 4.59 -23.97
C LEU A 80 -4.99 4.00 -25.00
N ASP A 81 -5.91 3.17 -24.52
CA ASP A 81 -7.02 2.60 -25.25
C ASP A 81 -8.32 2.91 -24.49
N LEU A 82 -9.28 3.52 -25.18
CA LEU A 82 -10.60 3.86 -24.63
C LEU A 82 -11.69 2.88 -25.10
N THR A 83 -11.30 1.81 -25.80
CA THR A 83 -12.24 0.76 -26.20
C THR A 83 -12.75 0.06 -24.95
N LYS A 84 -14.08 0.01 -24.81
CA LYS A 84 -14.69 -0.64 -23.66
C LYS A 84 -14.54 -2.15 -23.78
N THR A 85 -14.07 -2.77 -22.71
CA THR A 85 -14.08 -4.21 -22.49
C THR A 85 -15.52 -4.70 -22.60
N PRO A 86 -15.81 -5.61 -23.56
CA PRO A 86 -17.14 -6.19 -23.71
C PRO A 86 -17.59 -6.91 -22.44
N ASP A 87 -18.90 -6.86 -22.15
CA ASP A 87 -19.49 -7.48 -20.96
C ASP A 87 -19.16 -8.98 -20.84
N ASP A 88 -19.04 -9.71 -21.95
CA ASP A 88 -18.67 -11.14 -21.99
C ASP A 88 -17.16 -11.43 -21.85
N GLN A 89 -16.36 -10.36 -21.78
CA GLN A 89 -14.90 -10.40 -21.62
C GLN A 89 -14.43 -9.84 -20.29
N ARG A 90 -15.32 -9.19 -19.52
CA ARG A 90 -15.01 -8.72 -18.17
C ARG A 90 -14.48 -9.87 -17.30
N PRO A 91 -13.35 -9.70 -16.59
CA PRO A 91 -12.95 -10.63 -15.56
C PRO A 91 -13.85 -10.48 -14.33
N LEU A 92 -13.92 -11.54 -13.52
CA LEU A 92 -14.55 -11.50 -12.20
C LEU A 92 -13.50 -11.26 -11.12
N ILE A 93 -13.69 -10.21 -10.33
CA ILE A 93 -12.85 -9.88 -9.17
C ILE A 93 -13.65 -10.16 -7.90
N THR A 94 -13.15 -11.07 -7.07
CA THR A 94 -13.78 -11.45 -5.80
C THR A 94 -12.93 -10.95 -4.63
N TYR A 95 -13.56 -10.33 -3.64
CA TYR A 95 -12.91 -9.73 -2.48
C TYR A 95 -13.46 -10.35 -1.19
N ALA A 96 -12.69 -11.23 -0.55
CA ALA A 96 -13.05 -11.83 0.74
C ALA A 96 -12.79 -10.85 1.89
N TYR A 97 -13.82 -10.57 2.67
CA TYR A 97 -13.80 -9.59 3.75
C TYR A 97 -14.34 -10.18 5.04
N TYR A 98 -13.62 -9.95 6.13
CA TYR A 98 -14.11 -10.11 7.49
C TYR A 98 -13.79 -8.82 8.26
N GLU A 99 -14.73 -8.39 9.09
CA GLU A 99 -14.66 -7.11 9.79
C GLU A 99 -13.44 -7.02 10.73
N SER A 100 -12.60 -6.01 10.51
CA SER A 100 -11.52 -5.60 11.41
C SER A 100 -11.08 -4.18 11.05
N GLU A 101 -10.37 -3.51 11.97
CA GLU A 101 -9.92 -2.12 11.76
C GLU A 101 -9.11 -1.95 10.46
N PHE A 102 -8.13 -2.83 10.23
CA PHE A 102 -7.32 -2.80 9.01
C PHE A 102 -8.13 -3.18 7.77
N ALA A 103 -8.97 -4.22 7.85
CA ALA A 103 -9.78 -4.68 6.72
C ALA A 103 -10.75 -3.59 6.25
N ARG A 104 -11.42 -2.90 7.18
CA ARG A 104 -12.35 -1.81 6.85
C ARG A 104 -11.65 -0.66 6.16
N ALA A 105 -10.48 -0.25 6.66
CA ALA A 105 -9.67 0.77 6.02
C ALA A 105 -9.22 0.36 4.60
N ASN A 106 -8.84 -0.91 4.42
CA ASN A 106 -8.43 -1.43 3.11
C ASN A 106 -9.62 -1.52 2.14
N LEU A 107 -10.79 -1.94 2.60
CA LEU A 107 -12.01 -2.00 1.80
C LEU A 107 -12.41 -0.60 1.33
N LYS A 108 -12.39 0.39 2.23
CA LYS A 108 -12.67 1.78 1.87
C LYS A 108 -11.70 2.29 0.80
N PHE A 109 -10.40 2.06 0.97
CA PHE A 109 -9.40 2.43 -0.04
C PHE A 109 -9.64 1.71 -1.37
N PHE A 110 -9.95 0.42 -1.35
CA PHE A 110 -10.22 -0.36 -2.55
C PHE A 110 -11.48 0.14 -3.28
N VAL A 111 -12.57 0.43 -2.58
CA VAL A 111 -13.79 0.97 -3.19
C VAL A 111 -13.54 2.34 -3.83
N ASN A 112 -12.73 3.19 -3.19
CA ASN A 112 -12.43 4.52 -3.70
C ASN A 112 -11.53 4.50 -4.95
N HIS A 113 -10.60 3.54 -5.07
CA HIS A 113 -9.56 3.61 -6.09
C HIS A 113 -9.54 2.45 -7.08
N ALA A 114 -10.04 1.27 -6.72
CA ALA A 114 -9.84 0.04 -7.49
C ALA A 114 -10.99 -0.29 -8.44
N LEU A 115 -12.21 0.19 -8.16
CA LEU A 115 -13.40 -0.12 -8.97
C LEU A 115 -13.31 0.50 -10.37
N HIS A 116 -13.85 -0.18 -11.37
CA HIS A 116 -13.91 0.26 -12.76
C HIS A 116 -14.99 -0.47 -13.56
N ASP A 117 -15.34 0.02 -14.75
CA ASP A 117 -16.38 -0.59 -15.61
C ASP A 117 -15.88 -1.81 -16.42
N ALA A 118 -14.57 -2.04 -16.47
CA ALA A 118 -13.96 -3.14 -17.24
C ALA A 118 -13.94 -4.51 -16.53
N ALA A 119 -14.50 -4.65 -15.32
CA ALA A 119 -14.57 -5.91 -14.56
C ALA A 119 -15.87 -6.01 -13.76
N ASP A 120 -16.28 -7.22 -13.38
CA ASP A 120 -17.36 -7.43 -12.40
C ASP A 120 -16.75 -7.69 -11.01
N PHE A 121 -17.36 -7.11 -9.97
CA PHE A 121 -16.85 -7.16 -8.59
C PHE A 121 -17.84 -7.89 -7.68
N ILE A 122 -17.36 -8.86 -6.91
CA ILE A 122 -18.11 -9.52 -5.84
C ILE A 122 -17.39 -9.35 -4.52
N PHE A 123 -17.99 -8.59 -3.61
CA PHE A 123 -17.53 -8.50 -2.22
C PHE A 123 -18.19 -9.59 -1.39
N ILE A 124 -17.37 -10.48 -0.82
CA ILE A 124 -17.81 -11.58 0.02
C ILE A 124 -17.67 -11.11 1.47
N LEU A 125 -18.79 -10.73 2.08
CA LEU A 125 -18.82 -10.23 3.45
C LEU A 125 -19.10 -11.40 4.40
N ASN A 126 -18.05 -11.84 5.09
CA ASN A 126 -18.11 -12.91 6.07
C ASN A 126 -18.45 -12.33 7.45
N GLY A 127 -19.55 -12.78 8.04
CA GLY A 127 -20.02 -12.31 9.34
C GLY A 127 -20.76 -10.98 9.29
N ASP A 128 -21.08 -10.46 10.48
CA ASP A 128 -21.88 -9.24 10.62
C ASP A 128 -21.05 -8.00 10.28
N THR A 129 -21.56 -7.21 9.32
CA THR A 129 -20.98 -5.93 8.92
C THR A 129 -22.02 -5.09 8.17
N ASP A 130 -21.87 -3.77 8.26
CA ASP A 130 -22.63 -2.76 7.53
C ASP A 130 -21.90 -2.23 6.28
N ALA A 131 -20.71 -2.79 5.98
CA ALA A 131 -19.81 -2.28 4.94
C ALA A 131 -20.43 -2.24 3.54
N ASP A 132 -21.44 -3.06 3.26
CA ASP A 132 -22.23 -2.97 2.03
C ASP A 132 -22.94 -1.61 1.90
N SER A 133 -23.56 -1.14 2.97
CA SER A 133 -24.32 0.11 3.00
C SER A 133 -23.46 1.33 3.29
N THR A 134 -22.41 1.19 4.11
CA THR A 134 -21.59 2.33 4.56
C THR A 134 -20.35 2.57 3.73
N ILE A 135 -19.94 1.62 2.89
CA ILE A 135 -18.73 1.73 2.05
C ILE A 135 -19.06 1.38 0.59
N ILE A 136 -19.47 0.15 0.30
CA ILE A 136 -19.55 -0.37 -1.08
C ILE A 136 -20.62 0.37 -1.90
N PHE A 137 -21.84 0.43 -1.38
CA PHE A 137 -22.96 1.12 -2.02
C PHE A 137 -23.17 2.56 -1.52
N ALA A 138 -22.38 3.02 -0.54
CA ALA A 138 -22.45 4.40 -0.06
C ALA A 138 -22.19 5.41 -1.20
N GLU A 139 -23.00 6.46 -1.24
CA GLU A 139 -22.74 7.59 -2.12
C GLU A 139 -21.54 8.38 -1.58
N PRO A 140 -20.63 8.85 -2.45
CA PRO A 140 -19.54 9.70 -2.02
C PRO A 140 -20.08 11.02 -1.44
N ASP A 141 -19.45 11.51 -0.38
CA ASP A 141 -19.78 12.80 0.25
C ASP A 141 -19.37 13.96 -0.66
N THR A 142 -20.16 14.17 -1.70
CA THR A 142 -19.90 15.15 -2.75
C THR A 142 -20.61 16.46 -2.42
N PRO A 143 -19.87 17.59 -2.33
CA PRO A 143 -20.45 18.92 -2.15
C PRO A 143 -21.55 19.20 -3.18
N GLU A 144 -22.65 19.82 -2.76
CA GLU A 144 -23.84 20.04 -3.60
C GLU A 144 -23.49 20.74 -4.92
N ASP A 145 -22.59 21.72 -4.86
CA ASP A 145 -22.09 22.51 -5.99
C ASP A 145 -21.26 21.71 -7.00
N LEU A 146 -20.76 20.52 -6.62
CA LEU A 146 -19.93 19.66 -7.47
C LEU A 146 -20.67 18.42 -8.01
N ARG A 147 -21.91 18.17 -7.56
CA ARG A 147 -22.67 16.96 -7.94
C ARG A 147 -23.00 16.85 -9.42
N ASP A 148 -23.08 17.99 -10.11
CA ASP A 148 -23.36 18.04 -11.55
C ASP A 148 -22.09 17.90 -12.41
N ILE A 149 -20.91 18.07 -11.80
CA ILE A 149 -19.61 18.05 -12.48
C ILE A 149 -18.94 16.69 -12.32
N LEU A 150 -19.05 16.08 -11.14
CA LEU A 150 -18.41 14.80 -10.86
C LEU A 150 -19.22 13.63 -11.44
N PRO A 151 -18.60 12.75 -12.23
CA PRO A 151 -19.30 11.65 -12.88
C PRO A 151 -19.82 10.65 -11.85
N LYS A 152 -21.15 10.44 -11.84
CA LYS A 152 -21.75 9.35 -11.06
C LYS A 152 -21.38 8.01 -11.67
N ARG A 153 -20.73 7.15 -10.88
CA ARG A 153 -20.34 5.80 -11.32
C ARG A 153 -21.54 4.85 -11.15
N ASP A 154 -22.01 4.26 -12.25
CA ASP A 154 -23.12 3.29 -12.24
C ASP A 154 -22.63 1.95 -11.66
N LYS A 155 -22.95 1.68 -10.38
CA LYS A 155 -22.51 0.51 -9.62
C LYS A 155 -23.14 -0.83 -10.10
N LYS A 156 -23.51 -0.95 -11.37
CA LYS A 156 -24.23 -2.10 -11.95
C LYS A 156 -23.41 -3.40 -11.98
N ASN A 157 -22.09 -3.29 -12.00
CA ASN A 157 -21.13 -4.40 -12.05
C ASN A 157 -20.60 -4.76 -10.66
N ILE A 158 -21.21 -4.23 -9.59
CA ILE A 158 -20.79 -4.45 -8.21
C ILE A 158 -21.88 -5.22 -7.47
N PHE A 159 -21.45 -6.31 -6.84
CA PHE A 159 -22.31 -7.22 -6.10
C PHE A 159 -21.71 -7.50 -4.73
N VAL A 160 -22.59 -7.76 -3.75
CA VAL A 160 -22.23 -8.19 -2.41
C VAL A 160 -22.89 -9.53 -2.14
N LYS A 161 -22.12 -10.44 -1.53
CA LYS A 161 -22.61 -11.69 -0.95
C LYS A 161 -22.36 -11.65 0.56
N LYS A 162 -23.42 -11.42 1.35
CA LYS A 162 -23.42 -11.59 2.80
C LYS A 162 -23.56 -13.07 3.14
N ARG A 163 -22.73 -13.55 4.06
CA ARG A 163 -22.72 -14.94 4.51
C ARG A 163 -22.19 -15.06 5.95
N PRO A 164 -22.51 -16.15 6.67
CA PRO A 164 -21.91 -16.43 7.97
C PRO A 164 -20.37 -16.46 7.90
N ASN A 165 -19.70 -16.15 9.00
CA ASN A 165 -18.24 -16.22 9.07
C ASN A 165 -17.74 -17.67 9.17
N THR A 166 -17.78 -18.38 8.03
CA THR A 166 -17.30 -19.75 7.88
C THR A 166 -16.37 -19.85 6.67
N CYS A 167 -15.59 -20.92 6.57
CA CYS A 167 -14.72 -21.20 5.43
C CYS A 167 -13.73 -20.06 5.15
N PHE A 168 -12.72 -19.90 6.04
CA PHE A 168 -11.67 -18.87 5.95
C PHE A 168 -11.28 -18.52 4.50
N ASP A 169 -11.28 -17.23 4.17
CA ASP A 169 -10.84 -16.58 2.92
C ASP A 169 -10.98 -17.45 1.64
N LEU A 170 -9.99 -18.32 1.39
CA LEU A 170 -9.95 -19.26 0.26
C LEU A 170 -11.20 -20.15 0.17
N GLY A 171 -11.71 -20.62 1.31
CA GLY A 171 -12.93 -21.42 1.36
C GLY A 171 -14.17 -20.60 0.99
N ALA A 172 -14.23 -19.33 1.36
CA ALA A 172 -15.31 -18.42 0.99
C ALA A 172 -15.30 -18.13 -0.51
N HIS A 173 -14.12 -17.95 -1.12
CA HIS A 173 -14.01 -17.88 -2.58
C HIS A 173 -14.54 -19.15 -3.25
N ASN A 174 -14.15 -20.33 -2.75
CA ASN A 174 -14.63 -21.60 -3.29
C ASN A 174 -16.16 -21.72 -3.19
N GLU A 175 -16.77 -21.43 -2.04
CA GLU A 175 -18.22 -21.49 -1.88
C GLU A 175 -18.94 -20.53 -2.84
N VAL A 176 -18.50 -19.28 -2.91
CA VAL A 176 -19.15 -18.26 -3.74
C VAL A 176 -18.97 -18.56 -5.23
N LEU A 177 -17.78 -18.96 -5.67
CA LEU A 177 -17.52 -19.30 -7.08
C LEU A 177 -18.30 -20.53 -7.55
N ASN A 178 -18.65 -21.44 -6.62
CA ASN A 178 -19.52 -22.59 -6.86
C ASN A 178 -21.01 -22.29 -6.66
N SER A 179 -21.39 -21.01 -6.56
CA SER A 179 -22.79 -20.57 -6.46
C SER A 179 -23.22 -19.77 -7.69
N VAL A 180 -24.52 -19.48 -7.75
CA VAL A 180 -25.14 -18.65 -8.78
C VAL A 180 -25.39 -17.24 -8.22
N LEU A 181 -25.29 -16.23 -9.07
CA LEU A 181 -25.63 -14.85 -8.72
C LEU A 181 -27.14 -14.71 -8.48
N GLY A 182 -27.53 -14.31 -7.26
CA GLY A 182 -28.91 -14.14 -6.83
C GLY A 182 -29.35 -15.17 -5.79
N GLY A 183 -30.38 -14.81 -5.00
CA GLY A 183 -30.84 -15.59 -3.85
C GLY A 183 -30.43 -14.98 -2.51
N GLU A 184 -30.46 -15.77 -1.44
CA GLU A 184 -30.21 -15.29 -0.08
C GLU A 184 -28.82 -14.63 0.06
N GLY A 185 -28.78 -13.46 0.73
CA GLY A 185 -27.54 -12.73 1.00
C GLY A 185 -26.92 -12.00 -0.20
N TRP A 186 -27.48 -12.12 -1.41
CA TRP A 186 -27.02 -11.40 -2.59
C TRP A 186 -27.65 -10.01 -2.68
N ILE A 187 -26.80 -9.00 -2.86
CA ILE A 187 -27.19 -7.58 -2.96
C ILE A 187 -26.49 -6.99 -4.20
N GLY A 188 -27.23 -6.27 -5.02
CA GLY A 188 -26.70 -5.44 -6.11
C GLY A 188 -27.07 -3.98 -5.90
N LYS A 189 -26.82 -3.13 -6.91
CA LYS A 189 -27.10 -1.70 -6.83
C LYS A 189 -28.54 -1.34 -6.44
N ASP A 190 -29.52 -2.15 -6.85
CA ASP A 190 -30.95 -1.92 -6.61
C ASP A 190 -31.46 -2.69 -5.36
N GLY A 191 -30.55 -3.23 -4.55
CA GLY A 191 -30.87 -4.00 -3.34
C GLY A 191 -30.81 -5.53 -3.55
N PRO A 192 -31.58 -6.32 -2.78
CA PRO A 192 -31.52 -7.78 -2.81
C PRO A 192 -31.81 -8.38 -4.19
N ILE A 193 -30.96 -9.31 -4.64
CA ILE A 193 -31.07 -9.95 -5.95
C ILE A 193 -31.90 -11.23 -5.82
N LYS A 194 -33.02 -11.31 -6.55
CA LYS A 194 -33.89 -12.49 -6.56
C LYS A 194 -33.17 -13.70 -7.17
N GLU A 195 -33.51 -14.88 -6.68
CA GLU A 195 -33.04 -16.14 -7.25
C GLU A 195 -33.56 -16.32 -8.70
N PRO A 196 -32.72 -16.78 -9.64
CA PRO A 196 -33.13 -16.99 -11.03
C PRO A 196 -34.20 -18.11 -11.15
N LYS A 197 -35.31 -17.84 -11.86
CA LYS A 197 -36.42 -18.80 -12.09
C LYS A 197 -36.20 -19.65 -13.35
N GLY A 198 -36.52 -20.95 -13.30
CA GLY A 198 -36.61 -21.83 -14.49
C GLY A 198 -35.52 -22.91 -14.65
N MET A 199 -34.99 -23.45 -13.55
CA MET A 199 -33.86 -24.39 -13.56
C MET A 199 -34.25 -25.80 -14.02
N VAL A 200 -33.84 -26.21 -15.24
CA VAL A 200 -33.88 -27.64 -15.62
C VAL A 200 -32.64 -28.15 -16.38
N SER A 201 -31.65 -27.32 -16.75
CA SER A 201 -30.42 -27.84 -17.39
C SER A 201 -29.16 -26.96 -17.33
N ALA A 202 -29.21 -25.79 -16.68
CA ALA A 202 -28.15 -24.79 -16.74
C ALA A 202 -27.20 -24.77 -15.53
N GLY A 203 -27.28 -25.78 -14.65
CA GLY A 203 -26.63 -25.80 -13.33
C GLY A 203 -25.15 -25.41 -13.38
N ASP A 204 -24.34 -26.12 -14.17
CA ASP A 204 -22.90 -25.82 -14.26
C ASP A 204 -22.57 -24.52 -14.98
N ASN A 205 -23.22 -24.21 -16.11
CA ASN A 205 -22.90 -23.01 -16.90
C ASN A 205 -23.29 -21.71 -16.18
N MET A 206 -24.20 -21.77 -15.20
CA MET A 206 -24.61 -20.61 -14.39
C MET A 206 -23.71 -20.36 -13.18
N LEU A 207 -22.85 -21.31 -12.81
CA LEU A 207 -21.92 -21.12 -11.71
C LEU A 207 -20.94 -19.99 -12.04
N LEU A 208 -20.62 -19.17 -11.03
CA LEU A 208 -19.70 -18.05 -11.21
C LEU A 208 -18.33 -18.51 -11.74
N ARG A 209 -17.84 -19.69 -11.35
CA ARG A 209 -16.61 -20.31 -11.89
C ARG A 209 -16.63 -20.64 -13.40
N ASN A 210 -17.82 -20.69 -14.00
CA ASN A 210 -18.04 -21.07 -15.40
C ASN A 210 -18.56 -19.89 -16.24
N LYS A 211 -19.08 -18.84 -15.61
CA LYS A 211 -19.58 -17.64 -16.28
C LYS A 211 -18.47 -16.76 -16.86
N TYR A 212 -17.29 -16.72 -16.23
CA TYR A 212 -16.19 -15.84 -16.62
C TYR A 212 -14.99 -16.62 -17.17
N LYS A 213 -14.16 -15.93 -17.94
CA LYS A 213 -12.93 -16.50 -18.53
C LYS A 213 -11.68 -16.23 -17.68
N ARG A 214 -11.72 -15.19 -16.86
CA ARG A 214 -10.60 -14.66 -16.09
C ARG A 214 -11.07 -14.20 -14.72
N TYR A 215 -10.22 -14.40 -13.72
CA TYR A 215 -10.57 -14.22 -12.32
C TYR A 215 -9.44 -13.55 -11.55
N ILE A 216 -9.80 -12.69 -10.61
CA ILE A 216 -8.92 -12.24 -9.52
C ILE A 216 -9.61 -12.59 -8.20
N LEU A 217 -8.91 -13.31 -7.33
CA LEU A 217 -9.34 -13.67 -5.99
C LEU A 217 -8.44 -12.91 -5.02
N MET A 218 -9.01 -12.06 -4.17
CA MET A 218 -8.24 -11.29 -3.20
C MET A 218 -8.94 -11.21 -1.85
N ASN A 219 -8.19 -10.87 -0.81
CA ASN A 219 -8.73 -10.73 0.54
C ASN A 219 -8.41 -9.37 1.16
N ALA A 220 -9.09 -9.06 2.26
CA ALA A 220 -9.01 -7.77 2.94
C ALA A 220 -7.69 -7.51 3.70
N SER A 221 -6.69 -8.37 3.54
CA SER A 221 -5.42 -8.27 4.28
C SER A 221 -4.40 -7.32 3.62
N ILE A 222 -4.70 -6.82 2.42
CA ILE A 222 -3.86 -5.94 1.62
C ILE A 222 -4.58 -4.62 1.29
N ARG A 223 -3.82 -3.53 1.15
CA ARG A 223 -4.31 -2.22 0.68
C ARG A 223 -3.77 -1.93 -0.72
N GLY A 224 -4.60 -1.36 -1.58
CA GLY A 224 -4.25 -0.96 -2.94
C GLY A 224 -5.51 -0.84 -3.82
N PRO A 225 -5.34 -0.62 -5.13
CA PRO A 225 -4.07 -0.55 -5.83
C PRO A 225 -3.34 0.79 -5.61
N PHE A 226 -2.02 0.72 -5.50
CA PHE A 226 -1.10 1.84 -5.49
C PHE A 226 -0.42 1.93 -6.86
N VAL A 227 -0.95 2.80 -7.72
CA VAL A 227 -0.46 2.96 -9.09
C VAL A 227 0.47 4.18 -9.13
N PRO A 228 1.72 4.06 -9.65
CA PRO A 228 2.59 5.21 -9.80
C PRO A 228 1.97 6.30 -10.68
N ARG A 229 2.20 7.58 -10.39
CA ARG A 229 1.58 8.72 -11.11
C ARG A 229 1.77 8.71 -12.62
N TRP A 230 2.90 8.15 -13.05
CA TRP A 230 3.31 8.09 -14.46
C TRP A 230 2.75 6.87 -15.19
N SER A 231 2.05 5.97 -14.50
CA SER A 231 1.47 4.76 -15.08
C SER A 231 0.05 5.02 -15.57
N THR A 232 -0.23 4.58 -16.80
CA THR A 232 -1.57 4.57 -17.40
C THR A 232 -2.14 3.15 -17.50
N GLN A 233 -1.57 2.19 -16.77
CA GLN A 233 -2.01 0.80 -16.82
C GLN A 233 -3.18 0.55 -15.89
N CYS A 234 -4.17 -0.20 -16.39
CA CYS A 234 -5.19 -0.77 -15.52
C CYS A 234 -4.58 -1.81 -14.59
N TRP A 235 -4.85 -1.69 -13.28
CA TRP A 235 -4.24 -2.55 -12.26
C TRP A 235 -4.63 -4.02 -12.42
N SER A 236 -5.88 -4.31 -12.81
CA SER A 236 -6.35 -5.69 -13.01
C SER A 236 -5.65 -6.34 -14.19
N ASP A 237 -5.42 -5.56 -15.25
CA ASP A 237 -4.71 -6.00 -16.46
C ASP A 237 -3.23 -6.26 -16.19
N SER A 238 -2.60 -5.50 -15.29
CA SER A 238 -1.23 -5.77 -14.86
C SER A 238 -1.06 -7.20 -14.34
N TYR A 239 -2.10 -7.75 -13.69
CA TYR A 239 -2.12 -9.15 -13.23
C TYR A 239 -2.58 -10.11 -14.33
N LEU A 240 -3.72 -9.83 -14.97
CA LEU A 240 -4.37 -10.74 -15.90
C LEU A 240 -3.56 -10.96 -17.19
N ASN A 241 -2.84 -9.94 -17.67
CA ASN A 241 -2.05 -10.06 -18.91
C ASN A 241 -0.76 -10.86 -18.76
N ARG A 242 -0.41 -11.30 -17.54
CA ARG A 242 0.67 -12.27 -17.29
C ARG A 242 0.23 -13.72 -17.49
N LEU A 243 -1.07 -13.99 -17.49
CA LEU A 243 -1.59 -15.32 -17.76
C LEU A 243 -1.30 -15.70 -19.22
N THR A 244 -0.93 -16.96 -19.41
CA THR A 244 -0.64 -17.52 -20.75
C THR A 244 -1.20 -18.94 -20.83
N ASP A 245 -1.00 -19.64 -21.95
CA ASP A 245 -1.32 -21.06 -22.05
C ASP A 245 -0.56 -21.92 -21.02
N LYS A 246 0.56 -21.41 -20.51
CA LYS A 246 1.40 -22.09 -19.51
C LYS A 246 1.26 -21.51 -18.11
N ILE A 247 1.18 -20.18 -17.98
CA ILE A 247 1.07 -19.50 -16.68
C ILE A 247 -0.40 -19.42 -16.28
N LYS A 248 -0.78 -20.18 -15.24
CA LYS A 248 -2.18 -20.32 -14.79
C LYS A 248 -2.48 -19.68 -13.45
N LEU A 249 -1.46 -19.16 -12.75
CA LEU A 249 -1.63 -18.46 -11.49
C LEU A 249 -0.60 -17.34 -11.37
N VAL A 250 -1.06 -16.13 -11.05
CA VAL A 250 -0.23 -14.96 -10.85
C VAL A 250 -0.59 -14.33 -9.51
N GLY A 251 0.39 -13.96 -8.69
CA GLY A 251 0.13 -13.26 -7.42
C GLY A 251 1.18 -12.23 -7.06
N MET A 252 0.96 -11.49 -5.98
CA MET A 252 1.89 -10.41 -5.61
C MET A 252 3.22 -10.90 -5.06
N SER A 253 3.27 -12.12 -4.50
CA SER A 253 4.48 -12.61 -3.86
C SER A 253 4.60 -14.13 -3.94
N TYR A 254 5.86 -14.58 -3.93
CA TYR A 254 6.25 -15.98 -3.90
C TYR A 254 7.01 -16.28 -2.61
N ASN A 255 6.53 -17.25 -1.85
CA ASN A 255 7.11 -17.65 -0.58
C ASN A 255 7.48 -19.13 -0.59
N CYS A 256 8.35 -19.55 0.31
CA CYS A 256 8.71 -20.94 0.52
C CYS A 256 8.18 -21.44 1.85
N HIS A 257 7.61 -22.65 1.84
CA HIS A 257 7.12 -23.34 3.02
C HIS A 257 7.56 -24.80 2.93
N ASN A 258 8.33 -25.28 3.92
CA ASN A 258 8.88 -26.64 3.96
C ASN A 258 9.64 -27.06 2.68
N GLY A 259 10.32 -26.12 2.02
CA GLY A 259 11.05 -26.36 0.76
C GLY A 259 10.18 -26.31 -0.49
N GLU A 260 8.87 -26.12 -0.35
CA GLU A 260 7.94 -25.94 -1.46
C GLU A 260 7.60 -24.47 -1.66
N GLY A 261 7.81 -23.98 -2.88
CA GLY A 261 7.57 -22.58 -3.20
C GLY A 261 6.20 -22.38 -3.82
N HIS A 262 5.47 -21.40 -3.29
CA HIS A 262 4.07 -21.13 -3.58
C HIS A 262 3.79 -19.63 -3.75
N ILE A 263 2.73 -19.32 -4.49
CA ILE A 263 2.18 -17.97 -4.61
C ILE A 263 1.27 -17.70 -3.40
N GLN A 264 1.51 -16.60 -2.68
CA GLN A 264 0.70 -16.24 -1.50
C GLN A 264 -0.71 -15.76 -1.91
N SER A 265 -1.74 -16.11 -1.13
CA SER A 265 -3.17 -15.99 -1.51
C SER A 265 -3.81 -14.62 -1.30
N MET A 266 -3.03 -13.59 -0.97
CA MET A 266 -3.59 -12.25 -0.78
C MET A 266 -4.25 -11.71 -2.05
N ILE A 267 -3.68 -12.04 -3.20
CA ILE A 267 -4.24 -11.80 -4.52
C ILE A 267 -3.76 -12.89 -5.48
N TRP A 268 -4.71 -13.53 -6.15
CA TRP A 268 -4.48 -14.54 -7.18
C TRP A 268 -5.25 -14.18 -8.44
N ALA A 269 -4.53 -13.96 -9.53
CA ALA A 269 -5.10 -13.88 -10.86
C ALA A 269 -4.95 -15.22 -11.57
N THR A 270 -6.03 -15.70 -12.17
CA THR A 270 -6.09 -16.98 -12.88
C THR A 270 -7.06 -16.92 -14.05
N ASP A 271 -6.92 -17.84 -15.00
CA ASP A 271 -7.91 -18.03 -16.07
C ASP A 271 -8.91 -19.14 -15.68
N HIS A 272 -9.91 -19.36 -16.53
CA HIS A 272 -10.91 -20.38 -16.29
C HIS A 272 -10.29 -21.77 -16.07
N THR A 273 -9.30 -22.17 -16.88
CA THR A 273 -8.63 -23.47 -16.74
C THR A 273 -7.90 -23.61 -15.41
N GLY A 274 -7.09 -22.61 -15.04
CA GLY A 274 -6.39 -22.57 -13.76
C GLY A 274 -7.38 -22.61 -12.59
N LEU A 275 -8.47 -21.84 -12.67
CA LEU A 275 -9.50 -21.83 -11.64
C LEU A 275 -10.13 -23.21 -11.41
N GLN A 276 -10.48 -23.95 -12.48
CA GLN A 276 -11.07 -25.29 -12.33
C GLN A 276 -10.17 -26.24 -11.53
N HIS A 277 -8.85 -26.15 -11.71
CA HIS A 277 -7.88 -26.96 -10.97
C HIS A 277 -7.71 -26.46 -9.52
N ILE A 278 -7.68 -25.14 -9.33
CA ILE A 278 -7.60 -24.50 -8.01
C ILE A 278 -8.81 -24.86 -7.15
N LEU A 279 -10.03 -24.89 -7.70
CA LEU A 279 -11.27 -25.19 -6.97
C LEU A 279 -11.50 -26.70 -6.70
N THR A 280 -10.52 -27.56 -6.95
CA THR A 280 -10.57 -28.97 -6.52
C THR A 280 -10.16 -29.09 -5.05
N LYS A 281 -10.54 -30.20 -4.38
CA LYS A 281 -10.07 -30.49 -3.01
C LYS A 281 -8.55 -30.52 -2.85
N ALA A 282 -7.83 -30.82 -3.93
CA ALA A 282 -6.36 -30.76 -3.94
C ALA A 282 -5.85 -29.31 -3.80
N GLY A 283 -6.57 -28.33 -4.35
CA GLY A 283 -6.34 -26.91 -4.15
C GLY A 283 -7.15 -26.37 -2.98
N ILE A 284 -8.06 -25.43 -3.24
CA ILE A 284 -8.89 -24.73 -2.26
C ILE A 284 -10.36 -25.19 -2.23
N GLY A 285 -10.67 -26.29 -2.92
CA GLY A 285 -12.04 -26.81 -3.15
C GLY A 285 -12.77 -27.38 -1.95
N GLU A 286 -12.50 -26.87 -0.75
CA GLU A 286 -13.11 -27.29 0.51
C GLU A 286 -13.34 -26.10 1.44
N CYS A 287 -14.14 -26.30 2.49
CA CYS A 287 -14.29 -25.32 3.54
C CYS A 287 -13.18 -25.51 4.57
N PHE A 288 -12.61 -24.40 5.05
CA PHE A 288 -11.56 -24.41 6.07
C PHE A 288 -12.10 -23.87 7.39
N ASP A 289 -12.17 -24.74 8.40
CA ASP A 289 -12.62 -24.37 9.75
C ASP A 289 -11.54 -23.62 10.54
N ALA A 290 -10.28 -23.78 10.15
CA ALA A 290 -9.13 -23.16 10.80
C ALA A 290 -8.18 -22.50 9.78
N MET A 291 -7.57 -21.39 10.19
CA MET A 291 -6.59 -20.65 9.39
C MET A 291 -5.44 -21.54 8.89
N ALA A 292 -4.97 -22.49 9.71
CA ALA A 292 -3.92 -23.42 9.32
C ALA A 292 -4.30 -24.27 8.09
N GLY A 293 -5.57 -24.69 7.98
CA GLY A 293 -6.06 -25.42 6.81
C GLY A 293 -6.02 -24.57 5.54
N ALA A 294 -6.45 -23.32 5.64
CA ALA A 294 -6.39 -22.36 4.52
C ALA A 294 -4.93 -22.06 4.11
N MET A 295 -4.01 -21.91 5.07
CA MET A 295 -2.59 -21.71 4.78
C MET A 295 -1.96 -22.93 4.08
N LEU A 296 -2.29 -24.15 4.52
CA LEU A 296 -1.81 -25.36 3.83
C LEU A 296 -2.39 -25.47 2.42
N ALA A 297 -3.64 -25.05 2.22
CA ALA A 297 -4.26 -24.97 0.90
C ALA A 297 -3.57 -23.95 -0.02
N GLU A 298 -3.19 -22.78 0.51
CA GLU A 298 -2.36 -21.81 -0.21
C GLU A 298 -1.05 -22.43 -0.72
N VAL A 299 -0.32 -23.12 0.17
CA VAL A 299 0.98 -23.73 -0.15
C VAL A 299 0.83 -24.78 -1.25
N ARG A 300 -0.09 -25.74 -1.09
CA ARG A 300 -0.24 -26.86 -2.02
C ARG A 300 -0.83 -26.48 -3.38
N THR A 301 -1.62 -25.40 -3.47
CA THR A 301 -2.31 -25.00 -4.72
C THR A 301 -1.32 -24.72 -5.85
N THR A 302 -0.15 -24.14 -5.54
CA THR A 302 0.89 -23.94 -6.55
C THR A 302 1.45 -25.27 -7.06
N GLN A 303 1.60 -26.26 -6.18
CA GLN A 303 2.09 -27.58 -6.56
C GLN A 303 1.08 -28.34 -7.43
N VAL A 304 -0.23 -28.23 -7.13
CA VAL A 304 -1.30 -28.80 -7.98
C VAL A 304 -1.17 -28.34 -9.42
N LEU A 305 -0.93 -27.05 -9.66
CA LEU A 305 -0.75 -26.53 -11.02
C LEU A 305 0.55 -27.02 -11.67
N ARG A 306 1.64 -27.09 -10.90
CA ARG A 306 2.94 -27.58 -11.39
C ARG A 306 2.90 -29.06 -11.79
N ASP A 307 2.22 -29.89 -11.01
CA ASP A 307 2.07 -31.32 -11.30
C ASP A 307 1.29 -31.56 -12.60
N LEU A 308 0.42 -30.62 -12.98
CA LEU A 308 -0.30 -30.60 -14.26
C LEU A 308 0.53 -30.01 -15.42
N GLY A 309 1.77 -29.59 -15.17
CA GLY A 309 2.68 -29.02 -16.17
C GLY A 309 2.50 -27.52 -16.39
N TYR A 310 1.71 -26.83 -15.57
CA TYR A 310 1.54 -25.39 -15.62
C TYR A 310 2.63 -24.65 -14.82
N GLU A 311 2.80 -23.38 -15.13
CA GLU A 311 3.69 -22.45 -14.46
C GLU A 311 2.89 -21.42 -13.65
N VAL A 312 3.58 -20.76 -12.73
CA VAL A 312 3.05 -19.64 -11.93
C VAL A 312 3.97 -18.43 -12.08
N ASP A 313 3.46 -17.25 -11.79
CA ASP A 313 4.22 -16.00 -11.89
C ASP A 313 3.91 -15.04 -10.72
N THR A 314 4.78 -14.07 -10.49
CA THR A 314 4.58 -13.03 -9.47
C THR A 314 5.15 -11.68 -9.90
N PHE A 315 4.82 -10.61 -9.18
CA PHE A 315 5.32 -9.26 -9.45
C PHE A 315 6.70 -9.00 -8.84
N MET A 316 7.15 -9.86 -7.92
CA MET A 316 8.44 -9.70 -7.24
C MET A 316 9.61 -9.64 -8.24
N SER A 317 10.35 -8.54 -8.23
CA SER A 317 11.50 -8.31 -9.12
C SER A 317 12.59 -9.36 -8.91
N VAL A 318 12.79 -9.80 -7.66
CA VAL A 318 13.76 -10.86 -7.33
C VAL A 318 13.41 -12.17 -8.03
N TYR A 319 12.12 -12.49 -8.17
CA TYR A 319 11.64 -13.70 -8.85
C TYR A 319 12.10 -13.71 -10.30
N HIS A 320 12.04 -12.53 -10.94
CA HIS A 320 12.42 -12.30 -12.34
C HIS A 320 13.90 -12.01 -12.56
N SER A 321 14.68 -11.88 -11.49
CA SER A 321 16.10 -11.60 -11.62
C SER A 321 16.82 -12.83 -12.20
N GLU A 322 17.57 -12.62 -13.29
CA GLU A 322 18.51 -13.60 -13.84
C GLU A 322 19.91 -12.99 -13.88
N ASN A 323 20.97 -13.74 -13.51
CA ASN A 323 22.32 -13.21 -13.71
C ASN A 323 22.59 -13.07 -15.22
N ARG A 324 23.41 -12.09 -15.58
CA ARG A 324 23.67 -11.77 -17.00
C ARG A 324 24.28 -12.95 -17.77
N ALA A 325 25.15 -13.73 -17.15
CA ALA A 325 25.76 -14.91 -17.78
C ALA A 325 24.72 -15.99 -18.12
N ALA A 326 23.78 -16.27 -17.22
CA ALA A 326 22.68 -17.21 -17.42
C ALA A 326 21.72 -16.72 -18.51
N LYS A 327 21.36 -15.43 -18.49
CA LYS A 327 20.61 -14.76 -19.56
C LYS A 327 21.28 -14.97 -20.91
N TYR A 328 22.58 -14.68 -20.98
CA TYR A 328 23.36 -14.77 -22.21
C TYR A 328 23.48 -16.21 -22.70
N ALA A 329 23.69 -17.18 -21.80
CA ALA A 329 23.69 -18.61 -22.14
C ALA A 329 22.34 -19.05 -22.74
N ARG A 330 21.22 -18.65 -22.13
CA ARG A 330 19.87 -18.93 -22.67
C ARG A 330 19.65 -18.28 -24.04
N MET A 331 20.04 -17.02 -24.20
CA MET A 331 19.94 -16.34 -25.50
C MET A 331 20.80 -17.01 -26.58
N ARG A 332 22.03 -17.45 -26.24
CA ARG A 332 22.89 -18.24 -27.13
C ARG A 332 22.24 -19.58 -27.49
N ALA A 333 21.65 -20.28 -26.53
CA ALA A 333 20.94 -21.54 -26.77
C ALA A 333 19.70 -21.35 -27.66
N LYS A 334 18.93 -20.27 -27.47
CA LYS A 334 17.80 -19.92 -28.35
C LYS A 334 18.27 -19.54 -29.76
N LYS A 335 19.34 -18.74 -29.88
CA LYS A 335 20.00 -18.41 -31.15
C LYS A 335 20.48 -19.66 -31.87
N ALA A 336 21.10 -20.61 -31.16
CA ALA A 336 21.55 -21.89 -31.70
C ALA A 336 20.39 -22.78 -32.19
N LYS A 337 19.20 -22.65 -31.59
CA LYS A 337 17.95 -23.31 -32.02
C LYS A 337 17.21 -22.56 -33.14
N GLY A 338 17.81 -21.51 -33.73
CA GLY A 338 17.18 -20.71 -34.79
C GLY A 338 16.02 -19.84 -34.33
N ILE A 339 15.79 -19.72 -33.01
CA ILE A 339 14.71 -18.91 -32.44
C ILE A 339 15.17 -17.45 -32.46
N LYS A 340 14.68 -16.66 -33.41
CA LYS A 340 14.91 -15.22 -33.45
C LYS A 340 14.23 -14.56 -32.23
N GLN A 341 14.91 -13.56 -31.67
CA GLN A 341 14.48 -12.80 -30.49
C GLN A 341 13.07 -12.23 -30.66
N PHE A 342 12.30 -12.15 -29.56
CA PHE A 342 11.05 -11.39 -29.51
C PHE A 342 11.33 -9.94 -29.93
N LYS A 343 10.86 -9.54 -31.11
CA LYS A 343 10.61 -8.13 -31.41
C LYS A 343 9.34 -7.74 -30.66
N ARG A 344 9.46 -6.88 -29.64
CA ARG A 344 8.29 -6.12 -29.17
C ARG A 344 8.00 -5.08 -30.25
N GLY A 345 7.13 -5.44 -31.19
CA GLY A 345 6.71 -4.60 -32.31
C GLY A 345 7.60 -4.71 -33.57
N GLU A 346 6.94 -4.83 -34.73
CA GLU A 346 7.40 -4.52 -36.10
C GLU A 346 8.07 -5.62 -36.95
N ILE A 347 7.22 -6.20 -37.80
CA ILE A 347 7.33 -6.28 -39.27
C ILE A 347 8.57 -5.55 -39.85
N GLY A 348 9.36 -6.25 -40.67
CA GLY A 348 10.21 -5.63 -41.69
C GLY A 348 11.68 -5.33 -41.33
N ALA A 349 12.56 -5.91 -42.14
CA ALA A 349 13.87 -5.45 -42.66
C ALA A 349 15.00 -4.88 -41.76
N GLY A 350 16.23 -5.32 -42.09
CA GLY A 350 17.43 -4.50 -42.01
C GLY A 350 18.46 -4.89 -40.94
N ALA A 351 19.58 -5.47 -41.36
CA ALA A 351 20.77 -5.75 -40.54
C ALA A 351 21.75 -4.56 -40.57
N GLU A 352 22.64 -4.44 -39.57
CA GLU A 352 24.11 -4.34 -39.73
C GLU A 352 24.83 -4.12 -38.38
N GLU A 353 26.16 -4.35 -38.39
CA GLU A 353 27.05 -4.82 -37.32
C GLU A 353 27.81 -3.76 -36.49
N GLU A 354 28.69 -4.28 -35.62
CA GLU A 354 29.89 -3.71 -34.96
C GLU A 354 29.64 -2.91 -33.66
N GLY A 355 30.33 -3.09 -32.53
CA GLY A 355 31.57 -3.79 -32.19
C GLY A 355 32.40 -2.85 -31.29
N ALA A 356 32.49 -3.09 -29.97
CA ALA A 356 33.48 -2.39 -29.13
C ALA A 356 33.76 -3.12 -27.80
N ALA A 357 35.05 -3.28 -27.51
CA ALA A 357 35.62 -3.89 -26.30
C ALA A 357 35.66 -2.88 -25.12
N VAL A 358 35.53 -3.38 -23.88
CA VAL A 358 35.68 -2.56 -22.66
C VAL A 358 36.89 -3.02 -21.86
N VAL A 359 37.85 -2.11 -21.71
CA VAL A 359 39.01 -2.19 -20.81
C VAL A 359 38.57 -1.73 -19.42
N ALA A 360 38.85 -2.53 -18.40
CA ALA A 360 38.62 -2.16 -17.01
C ALA A 360 39.71 -1.19 -16.52
N ARG A 361 39.31 -0.07 -15.91
CA ARG A 361 40.19 0.78 -15.12
C ARG A 361 39.38 1.39 -13.97
N GLU A 362 39.73 1.04 -12.73
CA GLU A 362 39.16 1.67 -11.51
C GLU A 362 39.43 3.17 -11.56
N THR A 363 38.37 3.98 -11.47
CA THR A 363 38.44 5.43 -11.52
C THR A 363 38.65 6.01 -10.13
N GLU A 364 39.37 7.14 -10.06
CA GLU A 364 39.71 7.90 -8.85
C GLU A 364 38.49 8.26 -7.97
N GLU A 365 37.28 8.22 -8.52
CA GLU A 365 36.00 8.41 -7.81
C GLU A 365 35.70 7.31 -6.79
N GLU A 366 36.08 6.04 -7.05
CA GLU A 366 35.85 4.94 -6.11
C GLU A 366 36.70 5.08 -4.83
N LYS A 367 37.88 5.71 -4.96
CA LYS A 367 38.75 5.99 -3.82
C LYS A 367 38.20 7.14 -2.97
N LYS A 368 37.68 8.20 -3.61
CA LYS A 368 37.03 9.33 -2.92
C LYS A 368 35.73 8.92 -2.23
N ALA A 369 34.97 7.98 -2.81
CA ALA A 369 33.76 7.45 -2.19
C ALA A 369 34.04 6.65 -0.90
N LYS A 370 35.15 5.89 -0.84
CA LYS A 370 35.55 5.15 0.37
C LYS A 370 36.01 6.07 1.50
N GLU A 371 36.72 7.15 1.20
CA GLU A 371 37.15 8.15 2.21
C GLU A 371 35.98 8.97 2.76
N ALA A 372 35.00 9.33 1.92
CA ALA A 372 33.79 10.03 2.35
C ALA A 372 32.92 9.16 3.29
N LYS A 373 32.84 7.85 3.02
CA LYS A 373 32.10 6.90 3.87
C LYS A 373 32.73 6.76 5.26
N ALA A 374 34.07 6.72 5.34
CA ALA A 374 34.79 6.65 6.62
C ALA A 374 34.63 7.92 7.47
N LYS A 375 34.55 9.09 6.84
CA LYS A 375 34.34 10.36 7.55
C LYS A 375 32.92 10.46 8.13
N LYS A 376 31.91 10.02 7.36
CA LYS A 376 30.50 10.03 7.79
C LYS A 376 30.23 9.08 8.96
N GLU A 377 30.86 7.90 8.97
CA GLU A 377 30.77 6.97 10.11
C GLU A 377 31.42 7.51 11.40
N LYS A 378 32.44 8.36 11.28
CA LYS A 378 33.07 9.00 12.44
C LYS A 378 32.17 10.09 13.03
N GLU A 379 31.56 10.91 12.18
CA GLU A 379 30.65 11.98 12.59
C GLU A 379 29.36 11.43 13.24
N GLU A 380 28.81 10.31 12.74
CA GLU A 380 27.65 9.64 13.37
C GLU A 380 27.98 9.05 14.75
N LYS A 381 29.19 8.49 14.94
CA LYS A 381 29.63 7.99 16.26
C LYS A 381 29.76 9.11 17.28
N GLU A 382 30.30 10.26 16.88
CA GLU A 382 30.44 11.43 17.76
C GLU A 382 29.07 12.06 18.11
N ALA A 383 28.13 12.11 17.15
CA ALA A 383 26.77 12.59 17.40
C ALA A 383 25.97 11.69 18.36
N LYS A 384 26.18 10.36 18.29
CA LYS A 384 25.52 9.40 19.19
C LYS A 384 25.99 9.56 20.64
N VAL A 385 27.29 9.76 20.86
CA VAL A 385 27.87 9.99 22.20
C VAL A 385 27.37 11.31 22.81
N LYS A 386 27.15 12.34 21.99
CA LYS A 386 26.59 13.62 22.45
C LYS A 386 25.12 13.48 22.90
N LYS A 387 24.29 12.77 22.13
CA LYS A 387 22.89 12.49 22.48
C LYS A 387 22.74 11.66 23.76
N GLU A 388 23.63 10.69 23.99
CA GLU A 388 23.61 9.86 25.20
C GLU A 388 23.98 10.68 26.46
N LYS A 389 24.89 11.66 26.35
CA LYS A 389 25.21 12.59 27.45
C LYS A 389 24.09 13.58 27.75
N GLU A 390 23.40 14.09 26.72
CA GLU A 390 22.26 15.01 26.90
C GLU A 390 21.04 14.31 27.52
N ALA A 391 20.80 13.04 27.16
CA ALA A 391 19.74 12.23 27.76
C ALA A 391 20.00 11.91 29.25
N ALA A 392 21.26 11.67 29.62
CA ALA A 392 21.65 11.45 31.01
C ALA A 392 21.47 12.71 31.88
N ALA A 393 21.75 13.90 31.32
CA ALA A 393 21.54 15.18 32.01
C ALA A 393 20.05 15.51 32.21
N ALA A 394 19.20 15.20 31.22
CA ALA A 394 17.76 15.40 31.31
C ALA A 394 17.08 14.46 32.33
N ALA A 395 17.60 13.23 32.49
CA ALA A 395 17.14 12.29 33.51
C ALA A 395 17.48 12.75 34.94
N ALA A 396 18.67 13.33 35.14
CA ALA A 396 19.08 13.88 36.43
C ALA A 396 18.25 15.11 36.85
N ALA A 397 17.85 15.95 35.89
CA ALA A 397 17.02 17.13 36.15
C ALA A 397 15.57 16.77 36.53
N LYS A 398 15.00 15.69 35.99
CA LYS A 398 13.65 15.20 36.35
C LYS A 398 13.59 14.58 37.75
N ALA A 399 14.68 14.01 38.24
CA ALA A 399 14.75 13.45 39.60
C ALA A 399 14.74 14.52 40.71
N ALA A 400 15.10 15.77 40.39
CA ALA A 400 15.15 16.88 41.37
C ALA A 400 13.80 17.60 41.58
N ALA A 401 12.82 17.40 40.69
CA ALA A 401 11.56 18.17 40.67
C ALA A 401 10.35 17.49 41.36
N ALA A 402 10.47 16.25 41.83
CA ALA A 402 9.35 15.50 42.42
C ALA A 402 9.45 15.42 43.96
N LYS A 403 9.15 16.53 44.65
CA LYS A 403 8.85 16.53 46.09
C LYS A 403 7.63 17.39 46.37
N THR A 404 6.43 16.78 46.36
CA THR A 404 5.42 17.00 47.43
C THR A 404 4.27 15.99 47.36
N THR A 405 3.83 15.61 48.57
CA THR A 405 2.50 15.12 49.02
C THR A 405 1.98 13.74 48.58
N SER A 406 2.10 12.77 49.48
CA SER A 406 0.99 11.89 49.87
C SER A 406 1.28 11.26 51.24
N THR A 407 0.34 11.38 52.17
CA THR A 407 0.38 10.80 53.52
C THR A 407 0.02 9.32 53.49
N HIS A 408 0.99 8.49 53.14
CA HIS A 408 1.06 7.09 53.57
C HIS A 408 2.53 6.82 53.85
N ILE A 409 2.86 6.38 55.07
CA ILE A 409 4.23 6.00 55.42
C ILE A 409 4.35 4.52 55.03
N PRO A 410 4.98 4.19 53.87
CA PRO A 410 5.18 2.80 53.50
C PRO A 410 6.07 2.14 54.55
N THR A 411 5.70 0.93 54.94
CA THR A 411 6.50 0.11 55.82
C THR A 411 7.85 -0.21 55.17
N ALA A 412 8.88 -0.52 55.96
CA ALA A 412 10.20 -0.88 55.43
C ALA A 412 10.14 -2.06 54.43
N SER A 413 9.15 -2.95 54.59
CA SER A 413 8.88 -4.06 53.69
C SER A 413 8.32 -3.62 52.34
N GLU A 414 7.41 -2.65 52.29
CA GLU A 414 6.83 -2.12 51.04
C GLU A 414 7.84 -1.31 50.23
N VAL A 415 8.71 -0.55 50.90
CA VAL A 415 9.83 0.17 50.23
C VAL A 415 10.85 -0.82 49.66
N ALA A 416 11.13 -1.92 50.37
CA ALA A 416 12.02 -2.97 49.88
C ALA A 416 11.40 -3.72 48.69
N ALA A 417 10.10 -4.04 48.74
CA ALA A 417 9.38 -4.69 47.65
C ALA A 417 9.30 -3.81 46.39
N ALA A 418 9.03 -2.51 46.54
CA ALA A 418 9.00 -1.57 45.42
C ALA A 418 10.37 -1.40 44.77
N LYS A 419 11.45 -1.37 45.55
CA LYS A 419 12.83 -1.36 45.02
C LYS A 419 13.18 -2.64 44.28
N ALA A 420 12.81 -3.80 44.83
CA ALA A 420 13.03 -5.09 44.18
C ALA A 420 12.26 -5.21 42.85
N ALA A 421 11.00 -4.74 42.81
CA ALA A 421 10.20 -4.73 41.59
C ALA A 421 10.76 -3.77 40.53
N GLU A 422 11.26 -2.61 40.94
CA GLU A 422 11.91 -1.65 40.04
C GLU A 422 13.23 -2.20 39.48
N GLU A 423 14.06 -2.83 40.33
CA GLU A 423 15.29 -3.49 39.90
C GLU A 423 15.02 -4.65 38.94
N GLU A 424 13.97 -5.43 39.18
CA GLU A 424 13.53 -6.49 38.27
C GLU A 424 13.04 -5.94 36.92
N ARG A 425 12.27 -4.84 36.93
CA ARG A 425 11.82 -4.16 35.71
C ARG A 425 13.01 -3.64 34.90
N ILE A 426 13.96 -2.95 35.55
CA ILE A 426 15.18 -2.44 34.91
C ILE A 426 16.01 -3.61 34.34
N ARG A 427 16.08 -4.75 35.05
CA ARG A 427 16.74 -5.95 34.53
C ARG A 427 16.05 -6.48 33.27
N LYS A 428 14.71 -6.65 33.30
CA LYS A 428 13.93 -7.10 32.15
C LYS A 428 14.04 -6.15 30.95
N GLU A 429 14.05 -4.83 31.17
CA GLU A 429 14.26 -3.85 30.10
C GLU A 429 15.68 -3.93 29.50
N LYS A 430 16.71 -4.11 30.32
CA LYS A 430 18.09 -4.31 29.85
C LYS A 430 18.25 -5.60 29.06
N GLU A 431 17.65 -6.69 29.53
CA GLU A 431 17.64 -7.99 28.85
C GLU A 431 16.89 -7.89 27.50
N ALA A 432 15.72 -7.24 27.47
CA ALA A 432 14.96 -7.01 26.25
C ALA A 432 15.72 -6.13 25.25
N LYS A 433 16.41 -5.08 25.72
CA LYS A 433 17.23 -4.21 24.88
C LYS A 433 18.44 -4.96 24.32
N ALA A 434 19.14 -5.75 25.14
CA ALA A 434 20.26 -6.57 24.69
C ALA A 434 19.81 -7.63 23.67
N ALA A 435 18.66 -8.27 23.88
CA ALA A 435 18.08 -9.21 22.94
C ALA A 435 17.68 -8.51 21.62
N ALA A 436 17.11 -7.31 21.67
CA ALA A 436 16.77 -6.53 20.48
C ALA A 436 18.02 -6.08 19.69
N GLU A 437 19.08 -5.66 20.39
CA GLU A 437 20.37 -5.29 19.77
C GLU A 437 21.04 -6.50 19.13
N GLU A 438 21.01 -7.66 19.78
CA GLU A 438 21.53 -8.92 19.22
C GLU A 438 20.73 -9.38 18.00
N ALA A 439 19.40 -9.33 18.07
CA ALA A 439 18.53 -9.63 16.93
C ALA A 439 18.78 -8.66 15.76
N ALA A 440 18.99 -7.37 16.04
CA ALA A 440 19.34 -6.38 15.03
C ALA A 440 20.72 -6.65 14.41
N ARG A 441 21.71 -7.09 15.21
CA ARG A 441 23.05 -7.48 14.72
C ARG A 441 22.98 -8.69 13.80
N ILE A 442 22.30 -9.76 14.22
CA ILE A 442 22.08 -10.97 13.42
C ILE A 442 21.39 -10.61 12.10
N ARG A 443 20.36 -9.77 12.16
CA ARG A 443 19.64 -9.31 10.97
C ARG A 443 20.52 -8.48 10.04
N LYS A 444 21.34 -7.58 10.60
CA LYS A 444 22.30 -6.80 9.83
C LYS A 444 23.31 -7.71 9.14
N GLU A 445 23.89 -8.68 9.84
CA GLU A 445 24.83 -9.63 9.25
C GLU A 445 24.19 -10.49 8.15
N LYS A 446 22.93 -10.93 8.35
CA LYS A 446 22.14 -11.62 7.31
C LYS A 446 21.95 -10.73 6.07
N ASN A 447 21.59 -9.47 6.27
CA ASN A 447 21.40 -8.49 5.19
C ASN A 447 22.71 -8.14 4.47
N ASP A 448 23.80 -7.95 5.22
CA ASP A 448 25.12 -7.65 4.66
C ASP A 448 25.61 -8.85 3.84
N LYS A 449 25.39 -10.10 4.30
CA LYS A 449 25.66 -11.31 3.49
C LYS A 449 24.77 -11.41 2.24
N LEU A 450 23.51 -10.98 2.31
CA LEU A 450 22.60 -10.90 1.15
C LEU A 450 23.02 -9.82 0.14
N LEU A 451 23.56 -8.69 0.62
CA LEU A 451 24.10 -7.59 -0.21
C LEU A 451 25.47 -7.93 -0.82
N LEU A 452 26.21 -8.86 -0.20
CA LEU A 452 27.48 -9.38 -0.69
C LEU A 452 27.32 -10.60 -1.62
N ILE A 453 26.09 -10.95 -2.01
CA ILE A 453 25.91 -11.88 -3.12
C ILE A 453 26.44 -11.17 -4.36
N GLU A 454 27.63 -11.57 -4.82
CA GLU A 454 28.23 -11.06 -6.05
C GLU A 454 27.21 -11.19 -7.21
N ASP A 455 27.25 -10.28 -8.19
CA ASP A 455 26.37 -10.25 -9.37
C ASP A 455 26.26 -11.61 -10.11
N ASN A 456 27.14 -12.56 -9.81
CA ASN A 456 27.18 -13.91 -10.34
C ASN A 456 26.35 -14.95 -9.56
N ASP A 457 26.01 -14.72 -8.29
CA ASP A 457 25.36 -15.71 -7.39
C ASP A 457 23.84 -15.49 -7.19
N MET A 458 23.32 -14.30 -7.47
CA MET A 458 21.89 -14.07 -7.63
C MET A 458 21.50 -14.42 -9.08
N PRO A 459 20.80 -15.56 -9.35
CA PRO A 459 19.46 -15.85 -8.83
C PRO A 459 19.21 -17.36 -8.63
N GLY A 460 20.28 -18.11 -8.39
CA GLY A 460 20.14 -19.54 -8.16
C GLY A 460 19.53 -19.83 -6.79
N TYR A 461 19.78 -18.98 -5.80
CA TYR A 461 19.31 -19.18 -4.43
C TYR A 461 17.79 -19.04 -4.29
N PHE A 462 17.19 -18.06 -4.97
CA PHE A 462 15.75 -17.82 -4.91
C PHE A 462 14.94 -19.04 -5.40
N TRP A 463 15.41 -19.69 -6.47
CA TRP A 463 14.71 -20.79 -7.12
C TRP A 463 15.17 -22.19 -6.71
N ARG A 464 16.49 -22.41 -6.54
CA ARG A 464 17.06 -23.77 -6.40
C ARG A 464 16.91 -24.35 -5.00
N GLU A 465 16.88 -23.50 -3.98
CA GLU A 465 16.87 -24.00 -2.60
C GLU A 465 15.52 -23.82 -1.92
N CYS A 466 14.72 -22.83 -2.31
CA CYS A 466 13.45 -22.50 -1.67
C CYS A 466 13.54 -22.52 -0.12
N LYS A 467 14.64 -21.95 0.41
CA LYS A 467 14.95 -21.91 1.86
C LYS A 467 14.66 -20.56 2.50
N HIS A 468 14.14 -19.61 1.74
CA HIS A 468 13.83 -18.30 2.27
C HIS A 468 12.50 -18.30 3.05
N GLU A 469 12.39 -17.38 3.99
CA GLU A 469 11.16 -17.17 4.78
C GLU A 469 10.21 -16.21 4.05
N ASP A 470 9.12 -15.83 4.73
CA ASP A 470 8.11 -14.90 4.21
C ASP A 470 8.69 -13.50 3.97
N TRP A 471 8.62 -13.04 2.73
CA TRP A 471 9.14 -11.74 2.29
C TRP A 471 8.23 -10.56 2.66
N LEU A 472 6.98 -10.81 3.04
CA LEU A 472 6.01 -9.78 3.40
C LEU A 472 6.10 -9.40 4.89
N GLY A 473 7.31 -9.13 5.39
CA GLY A 473 7.60 -8.70 6.75
C GLY A 473 8.50 -7.45 6.76
N LYS A 474 8.69 -6.86 7.94
CA LYS A 474 9.58 -5.71 8.09
C LYS A 474 11.02 -6.14 7.80
N GLY A 475 11.68 -5.50 6.83
CA GLY A 475 13.07 -5.74 6.42
C GLY A 475 13.39 -7.18 5.99
N SER A 476 12.37 -8.01 5.72
CA SER A 476 12.56 -9.38 5.24
C SER A 476 13.00 -9.40 3.78
N TYR A 477 12.57 -8.43 2.97
CA TYR A 477 12.90 -8.34 1.55
C TYR A 477 14.25 -7.67 1.33
N PHE A 478 15.34 -8.44 1.46
CA PHE A 478 16.73 -8.00 1.29
C PHE A 478 17.11 -6.79 2.18
N GLY A 479 16.68 -6.83 3.44
CA GLY A 479 16.86 -5.73 4.39
C GLY A 479 15.87 -4.59 4.26
N THR A 480 14.91 -4.71 3.33
CA THR A 480 13.84 -3.75 3.05
C THR A 480 12.47 -4.43 3.10
N PHE A 481 11.44 -3.80 2.56
CA PHE A 481 10.11 -4.40 2.37
C PHE A 481 9.74 -4.37 0.89
N VAL A 482 8.77 -5.19 0.48
CA VAL A 482 8.26 -5.16 -0.88
C VAL A 482 7.46 -3.87 -1.08
N HIS A 483 7.99 -2.95 -1.90
CA HIS A 483 7.40 -1.62 -2.07
C HIS A 483 6.08 -1.70 -2.85
N PRO A 484 5.04 -0.90 -2.55
CA PRO A 484 3.74 -1.02 -3.21
C PRO A 484 3.77 -0.76 -4.72
N TYR A 485 4.74 0.02 -5.21
CA TYR A 485 4.95 0.19 -6.66
C TYR A 485 5.56 -1.03 -7.38
N GLU A 486 6.07 -2.01 -6.64
CA GLU A 486 6.47 -3.30 -7.20
C GLU A 486 5.25 -4.21 -7.40
N ASN A 487 4.35 -4.22 -6.41
CA ASN A 487 3.27 -5.20 -6.31
C ASN A 487 1.86 -4.64 -6.50
N LEU A 488 1.70 -3.33 -6.72
CA LEU A 488 0.44 -2.57 -6.66
C LEU A 488 -0.29 -2.63 -5.31
N PHE A 489 0.02 -3.57 -4.42
CA PHE A 489 -0.66 -3.77 -3.17
C PHE A 489 0.35 -3.97 -2.04
N MET A 490 -0.04 -3.60 -0.82
CA MET A 490 0.78 -3.75 0.38
C MET A 490 0.02 -4.53 1.44
N LYS A 491 0.70 -5.49 2.06
CA LYS A 491 0.20 -6.18 3.26
C LYS A 491 0.14 -5.21 4.43
N SER A 492 -1.07 -4.93 4.93
CA SER A 492 -1.28 -3.84 5.90
C SER A 492 -1.41 -4.30 7.35
N HIS A 493 -1.80 -5.54 7.62
CA HIS A 493 -1.97 -6.04 9.00
C HIS A 493 -0.66 -6.43 9.71
N ARG A 494 0.50 -6.27 9.06
CA ARG A 494 1.79 -6.75 9.58
C ARG A 494 2.72 -5.65 10.07
N HIS A 495 2.26 -4.39 10.09
CA HIS A 495 3.06 -3.22 10.48
C HIS A 495 4.44 -3.18 9.81
N ILE A 496 4.45 -3.50 8.50
CA ILE A 496 5.69 -3.66 7.72
C ILE A 496 6.43 -2.33 7.67
N GLU A 497 5.72 -1.29 7.20
CA GLU A 497 6.14 0.10 7.29
C GLU A 497 4.93 1.05 7.20
N ASP A 498 4.36 1.35 8.36
CA ASP A 498 3.11 2.12 8.49
C ASP A 498 3.24 3.53 7.90
N THR A 499 4.42 4.16 8.07
CA THR A 499 4.71 5.49 7.49
C THR A 499 4.52 5.50 5.98
N VAL A 500 4.99 4.45 5.30
CA VAL A 500 4.90 4.34 3.84
C VAL A 500 3.47 4.05 3.43
N LEU A 501 2.79 3.13 4.11
CA LEU A 501 1.39 2.81 3.84
C LEU A 501 0.48 4.04 4.00
N ASP A 502 0.65 4.79 5.09
CA ASP A 502 -0.15 5.98 5.39
C ASP A 502 0.12 7.12 4.41
N ASN A 503 1.39 7.37 4.08
CA ASN A 503 1.75 8.41 3.13
C ASN A 503 1.25 8.07 1.73
N LEU A 504 1.44 6.83 1.27
CA LEU A 504 0.92 6.40 -0.04
C LEU A 504 -0.60 6.45 -0.08
N THR A 505 -1.29 6.09 1.00
CA THR A 505 -2.75 6.25 1.13
C THR A 505 -3.13 7.72 0.92
N LYS A 506 -2.58 8.63 1.73
CA LYS A 506 -2.87 10.08 1.67
C LYS A 506 -2.53 10.70 0.33
N TRP A 507 -1.41 10.31 -0.28
CA TRP A 507 -1.01 10.83 -1.59
C TRP A 507 -1.90 10.30 -2.72
N HIS A 508 -2.40 9.06 -2.61
CA HIS A 508 -3.35 8.50 -3.57
C HIS A 508 -4.75 9.12 -3.45
N ASP A 509 -5.19 9.39 -2.22
CA ASP A 509 -6.41 10.18 -1.99
C ASP A 509 -6.25 11.60 -2.56
N GLY A 510 -5.16 12.27 -2.19
CA GLY A 510 -4.96 13.70 -2.47
C GLY A 510 -4.77 14.05 -3.94
N TRP A 511 -4.33 13.11 -4.78
CA TRP A 511 -4.19 13.36 -6.22
C TRP A 511 -5.38 12.89 -7.07
N GLY A 512 -6.42 12.29 -6.46
CA GLY A 512 -7.66 11.88 -7.13
C GLY A 512 -7.55 10.73 -8.16
N TYR A 513 -6.72 9.70 -7.91
CA TYR A 513 -6.67 8.54 -8.83
C TYR A 513 -7.93 7.67 -8.68
N GLU A 514 -8.59 7.37 -9.80
CA GLU A 514 -9.66 6.39 -9.89
C GLU A 514 -9.36 5.39 -11.02
N SER A 515 -9.54 4.09 -10.77
CA SER A 515 -9.35 3.08 -11.82
C SER A 515 -10.37 3.21 -12.96
N TYR A 516 -11.52 3.86 -12.73
CA TYR A 516 -12.48 4.23 -13.77
C TYR A 516 -11.88 5.09 -14.91
N ASP A 517 -10.80 5.81 -14.65
CA ASP A 517 -10.18 6.71 -15.64
C ASP A 517 -9.06 6.03 -16.46
N VAL A 518 -8.67 4.80 -16.08
CA VAL A 518 -7.55 4.06 -16.71
C VAL A 518 -7.89 2.63 -17.13
N CYS A 519 -8.96 2.04 -16.61
CA CYS A 519 -9.41 0.67 -16.93
C CYS A 519 -10.63 0.71 -17.85
N PHE A 520 -10.46 0.31 -19.13
CA PHE A 520 -11.52 0.36 -20.14
C PHE A 520 -11.90 -0.99 -20.70
#